data_AF-A0A2P5TJ86-F1
#
_entry.id   AF-A0A2P5TJ86-F1
#
_cell.length_a   1.000
_cell.length_b   1.000
_cell.length_c   1.000
_cell.angle_alpha   90.00
_cell.angle_beta   90.00
_cell.angle_gamma   90.00
#
_symmetry.space_group_name_H-M   'P 1'
#
loop_
_entity.id
_entity.type
_entity.pdbx_description
1 polymer ?
#
loop_
_entity_poly.entity_id
_entity_poly.type
_entity_poly.pdbx_seq_one_letter_code
_entity_poly.pdbx_strand_id
1 'polypeptide(L)'
;MTELLPARLFAPLALTAIAALGLLLWVLRNGDLCPGQRRRISDGLLSTWAVFGLALMLGVEAAVPAPLLWLGGLALSAGLGSVLYQARLQGKRSLPLSWHTPALALAVLYGIWIMTIMGPAALLAAGAGGCVFAHLIMVRAKHRLQAFNTLLPLVGIASAVGWLLLLLVQAMVASSAAQADMSHLIVPFGQMSAAILLGAITWLLPLMRKEQTRPPVIAVAVLLILGALTTGQGIIWQLSINIS
;
A
#
# COMPACT_ATOMS: atom_id res chain seq x y z
N MET A 1 -6.59 -5.58 -23.59
CA MET A 1 -6.02 -5.91 -22.25
C MET A 1 -5.77 -4.70 -21.36
N THR A 2 -5.71 -3.47 -21.90
CA THR A 2 -5.50 -2.21 -21.16
C THR A 2 -6.74 -1.69 -20.43
N GLU A 3 -7.94 -1.99 -20.91
CA GLU A 3 -9.23 -1.53 -20.34
C GLU A 3 -9.48 -1.94 -18.86
N LEU A 4 -8.82 -2.99 -18.36
CA LEU A 4 -9.00 -3.47 -16.98
C LEU A 4 -7.88 -3.03 -16.04
N LEU A 5 -6.88 -2.29 -16.55
CA LEU A 5 -5.73 -1.87 -15.77
C LEU A 5 -6.12 -0.90 -14.62
N PRO A 6 -7.02 0.09 -14.84
CA PRO A 6 -7.47 0.97 -13.76
C PRO A 6 -8.15 0.21 -12.62
N ALA A 7 -9.01 -0.76 -12.95
CA ALA A 7 -9.72 -1.58 -11.97
C ALA A 7 -8.79 -2.48 -11.13
N ARG A 8 -7.68 -2.95 -11.73
CA ARG A 8 -6.67 -3.77 -11.03
C ARG A 8 -5.72 -2.96 -10.15
N LEU A 9 -5.47 -1.70 -10.51
CA LEU A 9 -4.53 -0.83 -9.80
C LEU A 9 -5.17 -0.02 -8.68
N PHE A 10 -6.42 0.39 -8.86
CA PHE A 10 -7.17 1.25 -7.95
C PHE A 10 -7.04 0.82 -6.48
N ALA A 11 -7.50 -0.39 -6.17
CA ALA A 11 -7.58 -0.87 -4.80
C ALA A 11 -6.20 -1.12 -4.16
N PRO A 12 -5.27 -1.85 -4.79
CA PRO A 12 -3.92 -2.02 -4.26
C PRO A 12 -3.20 -0.71 -3.96
N LEU A 13 -3.28 0.29 -4.86
CA LEU A 13 -2.64 1.59 -4.64
C LEU A 13 -3.29 2.38 -3.51
N ALA A 14 -4.62 2.40 -3.45
CA ALA A 14 -5.33 3.09 -2.39
C ALA A 14 -5.01 2.50 -1.01
N LEU A 15 -5.11 1.17 -0.88
CA LEU A 15 -4.82 0.46 0.38
C LEU A 15 -3.35 0.63 0.80
N THR A 16 -2.42 0.59 -0.16
CA THR A 16 -1.00 0.87 0.08
C THR A 16 -0.80 2.26 0.65
N ALA A 17 -1.41 3.28 0.04
CA ALA A 17 -1.28 4.65 0.49
C ALA A 17 -1.90 4.86 1.89
N ILE A 18 -3.07 4.29 2.15
CA ILE A 18 -3.75 4.41 3.46
C ILE A 18 -2.94 3.73 4.57
N ALA A 19 -2.50 2.49 4.35
CA ALA A 19 -1.70 1.78 5.33
C ALA A 19 -0.35 2.46 5.57
N ALA A 20 0.29 2.97 4.51
CA ALA A 20 1.51 3.75 4.66
C ALA A 20 1.28 5.06 5.43
N LEU A 21 0.19 5.80 5.17
CA LEU A 21 -0.18 7.00 5.93
C LEU A 21 -0.36 6.67 7.41
N GLY A 22 -1.10 5.60 7.73
CA GLY A 22 -1.31 5.14 9.09
C GLY A 22 0.01 4.81 9.80
N LEU A 23 0.89 4.04 9.15
CA LEU A 23 2.21 3.70 9.68
C LEU A 23 3.10 4.94 9.88
N LEU A 24 3.16 5.84 8.91
CA LEU A 24 3.98 7.05 8.99
C LEU A 24 3.48 8.00 10.10
N LEU A 25 2.16 8.17 10.23
CA LEU A 25 1.58 8.99 11.29
C LEU A 25 1.74 8.34 12.67
N TRP A 26 1.68 7.01 12.76
CA TRP A 26 1.99 6.28 13.98
C TRP A 26 3.45 6.46 14.40
N VAL A 27 4.39 6.38 13.45
CA VAL A 27 5.82 6.67 13.68
C VAL A 27 6.04 8.12 14.09
N LEU A 28 5.34 9.08 13.49
CA LEU A 28 5.42 10.50 13.87
C LEU A 28 4.83 10.79 15.26
N ARG A 29 3.94 9.93 15.76
CA ARG A 29 3.33 10.05 17.10
C ARG A 29 4.19 9.44 18.18
N ASN A 30 4.69 8.23 17.95
CA ASN A 30 5.30 7.38 18.96
C ASN A 30 6.81 7.20 18.81
N GLY A 31 7.39 7.62 17.68
CA GLY A 31 8.82 7.51 17.45
C GLY A 31 9.58 8.67 18.07
N ASP A 32 10.66 8.36 18.79
CA ASP A 32 11.65 9.32 19.26
C ASP A 32 12.46 9.88 18.08
N LEU A 33 11.87 10.84 17.37
CA LEU A 33 12.41 11.42 16.15
C LEU A 33 13.03 12.79 16.42
N CYS A 34 14.25 13.01 15.92
CA CYS A 34 14.83 14.34 15.92
C CYS A 34 13.97 15.30 15.04
N PRO A 35 13.87 16.60 15.37
CA PRO A 35 13.03 17.56 14.63
C PRO A 35 13.27 17.57 13.11
N GLY A 36 14.54 17.41 12.70
CA GLY A 36 14.92 17.33 11.28
C GLY A 36 14.44 16.05 10.59
N GLN A 37 14.36 14.92 11.29
CA GLN A 37 13.80 13.67 10.74
C GLN A 37 12.29 13.74 10.65
N ARG A 38 11.64 14.29 11.69
CA ARG A 38 10.19 14.52 11.71
C ARG A 38 9.75 15.31 10.48
N ARG A 39 10.44 16.41 10.16
CA ARG A 39 10.13 17.23 8.98
C ARG A 39 10.24 16.44 7.67
N ARG A 40 11.33 15.68 7.46
CA ARG A 40 11.53 14.89 6.24
C ARG A 40 10.48 13.79 6.06
N ILE A 41 10.06 13.14 7.16
CA ILE A 41 8.96 12.16 7.12
C ILE A 41 7.65 12.86 6.80
N SER A 42 7.35 14.01 7.42
CA SER A 42 6.16 14.80 7.10
C SER A 42 6.14 15.28 5.66
N ASP A 43 7.29 15.69 5.09
CA ASP A 43 7.39 16.03 3.66
C ASP A 43 7.11 14.80 2.77
N GLY A 44 7.46 13.60 3.25
CA GLY A 44 7.13 12.33 2.62
C GLY A 44 5.62 12.01 2.57
N LEU A 45 4.80 12.59 3.47
CA LEU A 45 3.34 12.43 3.43
C LEU A 45 2.75 12.95 2.11
N LEU A 46 3.38 13.94 1.49
CA LEU A 46 2.97 14.43 0.16
C LEU A 46 3.02 13.32 -0.88
N SER A 47 4.08 12.49 -0.86
CA SER A 47 4.22 11.38 -1.80
C SER A 47 3.13 10.33 -1.56
N THR A 48 2.75 10.07 -0.31
CA THR A 48 1.68 9.13 -0.01
C THR A 48 0.30 9.64 -0.42
N TRP A 49 0.01 10.93 -0.21
CA TRP A 49 -1.21 11.56 -0.72
C TRP A 49 -1.25 11.62 -2.25
N ALA A 50 -0.11 11.80 -2.91
CA ALA A 50 -0.02 11.74 -4.37
C ALA A 50 -0.36 10.33 -4.90
N VAL A 51 0.14 9.27 -4.26
CA VAL A 51 -0.23 7.88 -4.60
C VAL A 51 -1.72 7.62 -4.33
N PHE A 52 -2.26 8.13 -3.22
CA PHE A 52 -3.69 8.05 -2.95
C PHE A 52 -4.53 8.79 -4.01
N GLY A 53 -4.10 9.98 -4.43
CA GLY A 53 -4.76 10.74 -5.49
C GLY A 53 -4.71 10.04 -6.85
N LEU A 54 -3.57 9.44 -7.21
CA LEU A 54 -3.47 8.59 -8.40
C LEU A 54 -4.44 7.41 -8.32
N ALA A 55 -4.56 6.76 -7.16
CA ALA A 55 -5.53 5.70 -6.95
C ALA A 55 -6.96 6.20 -7.18
N LEU A 56 -7.34 7.38 -6.69
CA LEU A 56 -8.67 7.94 -6.92
C LEU A 56 -8.94 8.24 -8.41
N MET A 57 -7.96 8.76 -9.15
CA MET A 57 -8.10 8.97 -10.59
C MET A 57 -8.37 7.64 -11.32
N LEU A 58 -7.65 6.58 -10.97
CA LEU A 58 -7.91 5.23 -11.50
C LEU A 58 -9.28 4.69 -11.06
N GLY A 59 -9.77 5.09 -9.89
CA GLY A 59 -11.12 4.75 -9.42
C GLY A 59 -12.23 5.39 -10.26
N VAL A 60 -12.01 6.62 -10.74
CA VAL A 60 -12.93 7.29 -11.67
C VAL A 60 -12.99 6.51 -12.99
N GLU A 61 -11.83 6.15 -13.55
CA GLU A 61 -11.75 5.33 -14.77
C GLU A 61 -12.34 3.93 -14.59
N ALA A 62 -12.20 3.35 -13.40
CA ALA A 62 -12.77 2.05 -13.05
C ALA A 62 -14.27 2.10 -12.67
N ALA A 63 -14.95 3.23 -12.86
CA ALA A 63 -16.37 3.42 -12.58
C ALA A 63 -16.76 3.05 -11.13
N VAL A 64 -15.89 3.33 -10.17
CA VAL A 64 -16.13 3.10 -8.74
C VAL A 64 -17.35 3.93 -8.27
N PRO A 65 -18.21 3.41 -7.36
CA PRO A 65 -19.39 4.12 -6.89
C PRO A 65 -19.08 5.56 -6.43
N ALA A 66 -19.89 6.51 -6.89
CA ALA A 66 -19.78 7.93 -6.56
C ALA A 66 -19.60 8.25 -5.06
N PRO A 67 -20.32 7.63 -4.11
CA PRO A 67 -20.12 7.95 -2.69
C PRO A 67 -18.71 7.56 -2.18
N LEU A 68 -18.14 6.48 -2.69
CA LEU A 68 -16.77 6.07 -2.35
C LEU A 68 -15.76 7.08 -2.89
N LEU A 69 -15.95 7.54 -4.13
CA LEU A 69 -15.11 8.58 -4.74
C LEU A 69 -15.21 9.92 -4.00
N TRP A 70 -16.41 10.33 -3.55
CA TRP A 70 -16.59 11.52 -2.72
C TRP A 70 -15.84 11.43 -1.40
N LEU A 71 -15.97 10.31 -0.69
CA LEU A 71 -15.23 10.07 0.55
C LEU A 71 -13.72 10.14 0.33
N GLY A 72 -13.23 9.51 -0.76
CA GLY A 72 -11.83 9.57 -1.16
C GLY A 72 -11.36 10.99 -1.49
N GLY A 73 -12.15 11.75 -2.25
CA GLY A 73 -11.86 13.14 -2.60
C GLY A 73 -11.81 14.06 -1.37
N LEU A 74 -12.70 13.86 -0.40
CA LEU A 74 -12.68 14.57 0.89
C LEU A 74 -11.42 14.22 1.69
N ALA A 75 -11.04 12.94 1.75
CA ALA A 75 -9.80 12.51 2.41
C ALA A 75 -8.56 13.14 1.75
N LEU A 76 -8.48 13.10 0.42
CA LEU A 76 -7.38 13.66 -0.35
C LEU A 76 -7.29 15.17 -0.19
N SER A 77 -8.41 15.90 -0.30
CA SER A 77 -8.42 17.36 -0.17
C SER A 77 -8.00 17.83 1.22
N ALA A 78 -8.51 17.17 2.28
CA ALA A 78 -8.08 17.44 3.65
C ALA A 78 -6.59 17.12 3.86
N GLY A 79 -6.15 15.96 3.35
CA GLY A 79 -4.77 15.50 3.44
C GLY A 79 -3.78 16.42 2.73
N LEU A 80 -4.02 16.67 1.45
CA LEU A 80 -3.19 17.55 0.63
C LEU A 80 -3.24 19.00 1.15
N GLY A 81 -4.40 19.47 1.59
CA GLY A 81 -4.54 20.78 2.24
C GLY A 81 -3.65 20.93 3.48
N SER A 82 -3.61 19.92 4.35
CA SER A 82 -2.73 19.93 5.54
C SER A 82 -1.24 20.00 5.16
N VAL A 83 -0.82 19.25 4.13
CA VAL A 83 0.58 19.21 3.69
C VAL A 83 0.98 20.50 2.96
N LEU A 84 0.12 21.04 2.11
CA LEU A 84 0.35 22.31 1.42
C LEU A 84 0.38 23.48 2.40
N TYR A 85 -0.47 23.47 3.42
CA TYR A 85 -0.43 24.46 4.49
C TYR A 85 0.90 24.39 5.25
N GLN A 86 1.37 23.18 5.58
CA GLN A 86 2.70 22.99 6.18
C GLN A 86 3.85 23.52 5.31
N ALA A 87 3.73 23.43 3.98
CA ALA A 87 4.74 23.93 3.05
C ALA A 87 4.84 25.46 3.05
N ARG A 88 3.76 26.17 3.41
CA ARG A 88 3.73 27.64 3.51
C ARG A 88 4.27 28.19 4.83
N LEU A 89 4.46 27.35 5.85
CA LEU A 89 4.97 27.79 7.15
C LEU A 89 6.45 28.17 7.07
N GLN A 90 6.78 29.39 7.49
CA GLN A 90 8.16 29.87 7.59
C GLN A 90 8.90 29.22 8.77
N GLY A 91 10.21 29.04 8.65
CA GLY A 91 11.09 28.63 9.75
C GLY A 91 11.18 27.12 10.04
N LYS A 92 11.05 26.24 9.04
CA LYS A 92 11.17 24.77 9.18
C LYS A 92 10.22 24.15 10.22
N ARG A 93 9.15 24.84 10.61
CA ARG A 93 8.14 24.32 11.53
C ARG A 93 7.37 23.17 10.88
N SER A 94 7.03 22.16 11.66
CA SER A 94 6.17 21.05 11.25
C SER A 94 4.81 21.21 11.92
N LEU A 95 3.73 20.88 11.22
CA LEU A 95 2.40 20.96 11.82
C LEU A 95 2.27 19.96 12.98
N PRO A 96 1.45 20.27 13.99
CA PRO A 96 1.10 19.29 14.99
C PRO A 96 0.32 18.15 14.34
N LEU A 97 0.49 16.94 14.87
CA LEU A 97 -0.05 15.72 14.27
C LEU A 97 -1.58 15.75 14.14
N SER A 98 -2.26 16.51 15.01
CA SER A 98 -3.71 16.71 15.00
C SER A 98 -4.26 17.17 13.65
N TRP A 99 -3.49 17.97 12.88
CA TRP A 99 -3.92 18.44 11.56
C TRP A 99 -4.03 17.34 10.51
N HIS A 100 -3.31 16.23 10.68
CA HIS A 100 -3.37 15.08 9.77
C HIS A 100 -4.40 14.04 10.20
N THR A 101 -4.88 14.09 11.46
CA THR A 101 -5.85 13.12 11.98
C THR A 101 -7.19 13.07 11.24
N PRO A 102 -7.85 14.20 10.88
CA PRO A 102 -9.13 14.11 10.16
C PRO A 102 -8.96 13.49 8.77
N ALA A 103 -7.88 13.86 8.07
CA ALA A 103 -7.57 13.29 6.76
C ALA A 103 -7.28 11.79 6.84
N LEU A 104 -6.51 11.35 7.86
CA LEU A 104 -6.29 9.93 8.11
C LEU A 104 -7.59 9.20 8.44
N ALA A 105 -8.45 9.77 9.27
CA ALA A 105 -9.73 9.14 9.63
C ALA A 105 -10.60 8.89 8.39
N LEU A 106 -10.74 9.89 7.51
CA LEU A 106 -11.46 9.74 6.24
C LEU A 106 -10.81 8.69 5.33
N ALA A 107 -9.48 8.69 5.23
CA ALA A 107 -8.74 7.72 4.43
C ALA A 107 -8.90 6.27 4.98
N VAL A 108 -8.94 6.10 6.30
CA VAL A 108 -9.19 4.80 6.94
C VAL A 108 -10.63 4.35 6.71
N LEU A 109 -11.63 5.23 6.84
CA LEU A 109 -13.02 4.91 6.51
C LEU A 109 -13.16 4.46 5.05
N TYR A 110 -12.49 5.15 4.14
CA TYR A 110 -12.42 4.76 2.73
C TYR A 110 -11.78 3.37 2.54
N GLY A 111 -10.67 3.10 3.25
CA GLY A 111 -10.01 1.79 3.22
C GLY A 111 -10.87 0.66 3.77
N ILE A 112 -11.60 0.90 4.87
CA ILE A 112 -12.56 -0.05 5.45
C ILE A 112 -13.65 -0.37 4.43
N TRP A 113 -14.17 0.64 3.73
CA TRP A 113 -15.16 0.40 2.67
C TRP A 113 -14.57 -0.49 1.56
N ILE A 114 -13.36 -0.20 1.06
CA ILE A 114 -12.70 -1.09 0.09
C ILE A 114 -12.54 -2.52 0.63
N MET A 115 -12.21 -2.68 1.91
CA MET A 115 -12.11 -4.01 2.53
C MET A 115 -13.44 -4.78 2.54
N THR A 116 -14.58 -4.10 2.68
CA THR A 116 -15.89 -4.77 2.58
C THR A 116 -16.17 -5.30 1.18
N ILE A 117 -15.58 -4.69 0.15
CA ILE A 117 -15.74 -5.11 -1.26
C ILE A 117 -14.76 -6.24 -1.60
N MET A 118 -13.51 -6.14 -1.13
CA MET A 118 -12.45 -7.10 -1.47
C MET A 118 -12.33 -8.29 -0.51
N GLY A 119 -12.96 -8.22 0.66
CA GLY A 119 -12.84 -9.23 1.70
C GLY A 119 -11.55 -9.12 2.55
N PRO A 120 -11.27 -10.14 3.40
CA PRO A 120 -10.23 -10.10 4.43
C PRO A 120 -8.81 -9.97 3.85
N ALA A 121 -8.63 -10.62 2.72
CA ALA A 121 -7.79 -10.26 1.61
C ALA A 121 -7.12 -8.85 1.64
N ALA A 122 -7.94 -7.80 1.63
CA ALA A 122 -7.48 -6.43 1.54
C ALA A 122 -6.55 -6.01 2.68
N LEU A 123 -6.67 -6.61 3.88
CA LEU A 123 -5.77 -6.30 5.01
C LEU A 123 -4.34 -6.74 4.73
N LEU A 124 -4.17 -7.92 4.13
CA LEU A 124 -2.85 -8.46 3.80
C LEU A 124 -2.22 -7.67 2.66
N ALA A 125 -3.01 -7.28 1.67
CA ALA A 125 -2.58 -6.38 0.60
C ALA A 125 -2.16 -5.00 1.14
N ALA A 126 -2.98 -4.42 2.02
CA ALA A 126 -2.69 -3.15 2.69
C ALA A 126 -1.42 -3.24 3.55
N GLY A 127 -1.24 -4.33 4.29
CA GLY A 127 -0.05 -4.59 5.09
C GLY A 127 1.22 -4.68 4.25
N ALA A 128 1.19 -5.46 3.16
CA ALA A 128 2.32 -5.63 2.25
C ALA A 128 2.72 -4.31 1.59
N GLY A 129 1.77 -3.64 0.93
CA GLY A 129 1.98 -2.39 0.23
C GLY A 129 2.34 -1.24 1.17
N GLY A 130 1.59 -1.11 2.27
CA GLY A 130 1.79 -0.08 3.29
C GLY A 130 3.16 -0.15 3.94
N CYS A 131 3.62 -1.35 4.32
CA CYS A 131 4.93 -1.53 4.94
C CYS A 131 6.06 -1.18 3.97
N VAL A 132 5.99 -1.63 2.71
CA VAL A 132 7.07 -1.39 1.73
C VAL A 132 7.14 0.10 1.35
N PHE A 133 5.99 0.74 1.20
CA PHE A 133 5.93 2.16 0.87
C PHE A 133 6.33 3.06 2.05
N ALA A 134 5.85 2.75 3.26
CA ALA A 134 6.27 3.47 4.47
C ALA A 134 7.79 3.34 4.70
N HIS A 135 8.35 2.15 4.48
CA HIS A 135 9.79 1.92 4.58
C HIS A 135 10.58 2.74 3.56
N LEU A 136 10.12 2.83 2.31
CA LEU A 136 10.74 3.70 1.29
C LEU A 136 10.81 5.17 1.76
N ILE A 137 9.70 5.69 2.28
CA ILE A 137 9.62 7.08 2.77
C ILE A 137 10.56 7.29 3.96
N MET A 138 10.62 6.35 4.89
CA MET A 138 11.50 6.43 6.06
C MET A 138 12.99 6.36 5.70
N VAL A 139 13.36 5.50 4.74
CA VAL A 139 14.74 5.42 4.23
C VAL A 139 15.12 6.72 3.53
N ARG A 140 14.22 7.31 2.71
CA ARG A 140 14.43 8.64 2.11
C ARG A 140 14.57 9.74 3.16
N ALA A 141 13.86 9.65 4.27
CA ALA A 141 13.96 10.60 5.38
C ALA A 141 15.25 10.45 6.20
N LYS A 142 16.07 9.43 5.94
CA LYS A 142 17.28 9.07 6.71
C LYS A 142 16.92 8.84 8.19
N HIS A 143 15.91 8.01 8.46
CA HIS A 143 15.54 7.67 9.84
C HIS A 143 16.72 6.99 10.58
N ARG A 144 16.72 7.02 11.91
CA ARG A 144 17.72 6.33 12.75
C ARG A 144 17.16 5.10 13.47
N LEU A 145 15.88 4.80 13.26
CA LEU A 145 15.17 3.76 13.98
C LEU A 145 15.52 2.38 13.39
N GLN A 146 16.53 1.73 13.94
CA GLN A 146 17.03 0.45 13.44
C GLN A 146 15.98 -0.66 13.48
N ALA A 147 15.10 -0.66 14.48
CA ALA A 147 14.03 -1.66 14.60
C ALA A 147 13.08 -1.66 13.38
N PHE A 148 12.82 -0.50 12.78
CA PHE A 148 11.93 -0.39 11.62
C PHE A 148 12.55 -0.96 10.34
N ASN A 149 13.89 -0.93 10.21
CA ASN A 149 14.60 -1.59 9.10
C ASN A 149 14.46 -3.12 9.14
N THR A 150 14.04 -3.70 10.26
CA THR A 150 13.85 -5.15 10.42
C THR A 150 12.38 -5.52 10.46
N LEU A 151 11.57 -4.76 11.22
CA LEU A 151 10.15 -5.04 11.40
C LEU A 151 9.33 -4.79 10.13
N LEU A 152 9.56 -3.69 9.40
CA LEU A 152 8.74 -3.37 8.22
C LEU A 152 8.95 -4.38 7.08
N PRO A 153 10.19 -4.78 6.72
CA PRO A 153 10.36 -5.86 5.74
C PRO A 153 9.70 -7.15 6.19
N LEU A 154 9.89 -7.55 7.46
CA LEU A 154 9.39 -8.83 7.94
C LEU A 154 7.86 -8.89 7.97
N VAL A 155 7.21 -7.85 8.51
CA VAL A 155 5.73 -7.76 8.55
C VAL A 155 5.17 -7.59 7.14
N GLY A 156 5.80 -6.79 6.28
CA GLY A 156 5.36 -6.61 4.90
C GLY A 156 5.47 -7.88 4.05
N ILE A 157 6.57 -8.63 4.19
CA ILE A 157 6.75 -9.93 3.51
C ILE A 157 5.79 -10.96 4.07
N ALA A 158 5.61 -11.04 5.39
CA ALA A 158 4.62 -11.94 5.99
C ALA A 158 3.21 -11.63 5.48
N SER A 159 2.85 -10.35 5.34
CA SER A 159 1.57 -9.92 4.77
C SER A 159 1.46 -10.30 3.29
N ALA A 160 2.53 -10.14 2.50
CA ALA A 160 2.54 -10.51 1.07
C ALA A 160 2.43 -12.02 0.85
N VAL A 161 3.13 -12.82 1.67
CA VAL A 161 3.04 -14.29 1.64
C VAL A 161 1.66 -14.74 2.10
N GLY A 162 1.15 -14.17 3.20
CA GLY A 162 -0.21 -14.44 3.67
C GLY A 162 -1.26 -14.11 2.61
N TRP A 163 -1.07 -13.00 1.88
CA TRP A 163 -1.93 -12.61 0.78
C TRP A 163 -1.96 -13.66 -0.34
N LEU A 164 -0.77 -14.09 -0.80
CA LEU A 164 -0.63 -15.16 -1.79
C LEU A 164 -1.28 -16.46 -1.34
N LEU A 165 -1.04 -16.88 -0.09
CA LEU A 165 -1.60 -18.12 0.45
C LEU A 165 -3.11 -18.06 0.55
N LEU A 166 -3.67 -16.91 0.97
CA LEU A 166 -5.12 -16.74 1.05
C LEU A 166 -5.77 -16.83 -0.34
N LEU A 167 -5.17 -16.21 -1.36
CA LEU A 167 -5.66 -16.31 -2.74
C LEU A 167 -5.54 -17.73 -3.29
N LEU A 168 -4.45 -18.43 -2.96
CA LEU A 168 -4.28 -19.84 -3.34
C LEU A 168 -5.39 -20.70 -2.72
N VAL A 169 -5.68 -20.53 -1.44
CA VAL A 169 -6.77 -21.25 -0.77
C VAL A 169 -8.11 -20.93 -1.42
N GLN A 170 -8.41 -19.65 -1.69
CA GLN A 170 -9.66 -19.28 -2.38
C GLN A 170 -9.78 -19.93 -3.77
N ALA A 171 -8.69 -19.98 -4.54
CA ALA A 171 -8.68 -20.63 -5.84
C ALA A 171 -8.89 -22.15 -5.75
N MET A 172 -8.30 -22.81 -4.73
CA MET A 172 -8.47 -24.24 -4.48
C MET A 172 -9.91 -24.58 -4.04
N VAL A 173 -10.52 -23.73 -3.20
CA VAL A 173 -11.93 -23.92 -2.81
C VAL A 173 -12.83 -23.76 -4.04
N ALA A 174 -12.61 -22.71 -4.85
CA ALA A 174 -13.41 -22.47 -6.05
C ALA A 174 -13.30 -23.61 -7.08
N SER A 175 -12.09 -24.15 -7.31
CA SER A 175 -11.89 -25.28 -8.23
C SER A 175 -12.60 -26.55 -7.77
N SER A 176 -12.60 -26.82 -6.45
CA SER A 176 -13.27 -27.99 -5.89
C SER A 176 -14.80 -27.89 -5.94
N ALA A 177 -15.36 -26.69 -5.78
CA ALA A 177 -16.79 -26.46 -5.72
C ALA A 177 -17.47 -26.43 -7.10
N ALA A 178 -16.78 -25.90 -8.12
CA ALA A 178 -17.40 -25.61 -9.42
C ALA A 178 -17.01 -26.59 -10.55
N GLN A 179 -16.14 -27.58 -10.30
CA GLN A 179 -15.49 -28.39 -11.36
C GLN A 179 -14.90 -27.52 -12.49
N ALA A 180 -14.59 -26.26 -12.20
CA ALA A 180 -14.23 -25.27 -13.21
C ALA A 180 -12.74 -25.37 -13.56
N ASP A 181 -12.42 -25.25 -14.84
CA ASP A 181 -11.04 -25.23 -15.31
C ASP A 181 -10.33 -23.92 -14.90
N MET A 182 -9.42 -24.05 -13.93
CA MET A 182 -8.61 -22.95 -13.40
C MET A 182 -7.24 -22.86 -14.07
N SER A 183 -7.00 -23.55 -15.19
CA SER A 183 -5.73 -23.52 -15.93
C SER A 183 -5.28 -22.10 -16.29
N HIS A 184 -6.24 -21.21 -16.58
CA HIS A 184 -6.00 -19.80 -16.90
C HIS A 184 -5.39 -18.98 -15.74
N LEU A 185 -5.49 -19.45 -14.49
CA LEU A 185 -4.95 -18.79 -13.30
C LEU A 185 -3.48 -19.15 -13.03
N ILE A 186 -2.96 -20.21 -13.65
CA ILE A 186 -1.60 -20.72 -13.38
C ILE A 186 -0.54 -19.64 -13.65
N VAL A 187 -0.63 -18.96 -14.80
CA VAL A 187 0.33 -17.91 -15.17
C VAL A 187 0.25 -16.69 -14.24
N PRO A 188 -0.93 -16.10 -13.96
CA PRO A 188 -1.08 -15.04 -12.95
C PRO A 188 -0.52 -15.41 -11.57
N PHE A 189 -0.76 -16.63 -11.09
CA PHE A 189 -0.20 -17.09 -9.82
C PHE A 189 1.33 -17.20 -9.87
N GLY A 190 1.88 -17.72 -10.97
CA GLY A 190 3.33 -17.77 -11.18
C GLY A 190 3.97 -16.38 -11.17
N GLN A 191 3.37 -15.42 -11.88
CA GLN A 191 3.82 -14.01 -11.92
C GLN A 191 3.75 -13.34 -10.55
N MET A 192 2.63 -13.48 -9.84
CA MET A 192 2.46 -12.94 -8.49
C MET A 192 3.50 -13.54 -7.53
N SER A 193 3.68 -14.87 -7.56
CA SER A 193 4.62 -15.58 -6.69
C SER A 193 6.07 -15.14 -6.95
N ALA A 194 6.47 -15.06 -8.23
CA ALA A 194 7.79 -14.59 -8.62
C ALA A 194 8.04 -13.15 -8.18
N ALA A 195 7.05 -12.26 -8.38
CA ALA A 195 7.16 -10.87 -7.97
C ALA A 195 7.26 -10.70 -6.44
N ILE A 196 6.50 -11.47 -5.65
CA ILE A 196 6.62 -11.49 -4.18
C ILE A 196 7.99 -12.00 -3.75
N LEU A 197 8.47 -13.09 -4.35
CA LEU A 197 9.76 -13.69 -4.01
C LEU A 197 10.92 -12.72 -4.32
N LEU A 198 10.96 -12.16 -5.53
CA LEU A 198 11.97 -11.18 -5.91
C LEU A 198 11.86 -9.90 -5.07
N GLY A 199 10.64 -9.45 -4.79
CA GLY A 199 10.37 -8.32 -3.90
C GLY A 199 10.89 -8.58 -2.48
N ALA A 200 10.65 -9.76 -1.92
CA ALA A 200 11.13 -10.15 -0.60
C ALA A 200 12.66 -10.25 -0.54
N ILE A 201 13.29 -10.88 -1.54
CA ILE A 201 14.75 -10.98 -1.63
C ILE A 201 15.38 -9.59 -1.73
N THR A 202 14.89 -8.74 -2.64
CA THR A 202 15.41 -7.37 -2.80
C THR A 202 15.22 -6.52 -1.55
N TRP A 203 14.09 -6.69 -0.85
CA TRP A 203 13.79 -5.96 0.38
C TRP A 203 14.63 -6.42 1.58
N LEU A 204 14.92 -7.72 1.69
CA LEU A 204 15.76 -8.28 2.75
C LEU A 204 17.27 -8.16 2.46
N LEU A 205 17.66 -7.91 1.21
CA LEU A 205 19.05 -7.86 0.80
C LEU A 205 19.92 -6.92 1.67
N PRO A 206 19.51 -5.68 1.99
CA PRO A 206 20.31 -4.80 2.84
C PRO A 206 20.47 -5.35 4.27
N LEU A 207 19.43 -6.00 4.81
CA LEU A 207 19.45 -6.61 6.13
C LEU A 207 20.44 -7.80 6.17
N MET A 208 20.40 -8.67 5.16
CA MET A 208 21.30 -9.81 5.04
C MET A 208 22.78 -9.38 4.91
N ARG A 209 23.03 -8.29 4.18
CA ARG A 209 24.38 -7.74 3.98
C ARG A 209 24.85 -6.85 5.12
N LYS A 210 24.01 -6.59 6.13
CA LYS A 210 24.26 -5.60 7.20
C LYS A 210 24.68 -4.23 6.64
N GLU A 211 24.17 -3.89 5.46
CA GLU A 211 24.45 -2.64 4.76
C GLU A 211 23.41 -1.58 5.12
N GLN A 212 23.77 -0.31 4.94
CA GLN A 212 22.79 0.76 5.03
C GLN A 212 21.75 0.63 3.90
N THR A 213 20.47 0.57 4.27
CA THR A 213 19.37 0.49 3.31
C THR A 213 19.36 1.72 2.40
N ARG A 214 19.51 1.50 1.08
CA ARG A 214 19.52 2.57 0.07
C ARG A 214 18.12 2.75 -0.54
N PRO A 215 17.65 3.99 -0.77
CA PRO A 215 16.33 4.25 -1.35
C PRO A 215 16.05 3.51 -2.68
N PRO A 216 16.99 3.41 -3.65
CA PRO A 216 16.71 2.74 -4.92
C PRO A 216 16.37 1.25 -4.77
N VAL A 217 17.03 0.53 -3.85
CA VAL A 217 16.77 -0.90 -3.61
C VAL A 217 15.35 -1.10 -3.09
N ILE A 218 14.92 -0.25 -2.15
CA ILE A 218 13.56 -0.30 -1.63
C ILE A 218 12.54 0.14 -2.69
N ALA A 219 12.87 1.08 -3.57
CA ALA A 219 11.99 1.45 -4.67
C ALA A 219 11.73 0.27 -5.63
N VAL A 220 12.75 -0.54 -5.93
CA VAL A 220 12.58 -1.79 -6.70
C VAL A 220 11.68 -2.77 -5.95
N ALA A 221 11.88 -2.94 -4.64
CA ALA A 221 11.00 -3.78 -3.82
C ALA A 221 9.54 -3.27 -3.84
N VAL A 222 9.32 -1.94 -3.75
CA VAL A 222 7.98 -1.33 -3.87
C VAL A 222 7.34 -1.70 -5.21
N LEU A 223 8.06 -1.56 -6.32
CA LEU A 223 7.53 -1.88 -7.65
C LEU A 223 7.17 -3.37 -7.79
N LEU A 224 8.02 -4.26 -7.28
CA LEU A 224 7.77 -5.71 -7.32
C LEU A 224 6.57 -6.11 -6.45
N ILE A 225 6.48 -5.60 -5.22
CA ILE A 225 5.35 -5.87 -4.33
C ILE A 225 4.06 -5.27 -4.89
N LEU A 226 4.06 -4.02 -5.37
CA LEU A 226 2.88 -3.43 -6.00
C LEU A 226 2.46 -4.21 -7.25
N GLY A 227 3.41 -4.62 -8.10
CA GLY A 227 3.15 -5.48 -9.26
C GLY A 227 2.50 -6.81 -8.89
N ALA A 228 2.96 -7.43 -7.80
CA ALA A 228 2.34 -8.63 -7.25
C ALA A 228 0.90 -8.35 -6.77
N LEU A 229 0.67 -7.28 -6.01
CA LEU A 229 -0.66 -6.92 -5.52
C LEU A 229 -1.63 -6.64 -6.66
N THR A 230 -1.17 -6.00 -7.75
CA THR A 230 -2.00 -5.73 -8.93
C THR A 230 -2.32 -7.00 -9.71
N THR A 231 -1.40 -7.95 -9.76
CA THR A 231 -1.63 -9.27 -10.38
C THR A 231 -2.62 -10.07 -9.53
N GLY A 232 -2.45 -10.07 -8.21
CA GLY A 232 -3.36 -10.70 -7.26
C GLY A 232 -4.77 -10.10 -7.31
N GLN A 233 -4.89 -8.79 -7.51
CA GLN A 233 -6.20 -8.15 -7.72
C GLN A 233 -6.89 -8.67 -8.98
N GLY A 234 -6.13 -8.92 -10.06
CA GLY A 234 -6.65 -9.57 -11.26
C GLY A 234 -7.19 -10.98 -10.99
N ILE A 235 -6.51 -11.76 -10.14
CA ILE A 235 -6.95 -13.10 -9.72
C ILE A 235 -8.27 -13.01 -8.95
N ILE A 236 -8.42 -12.07 -8.02
CA ILE A 236 -9.67 -11.89 -7.25
C ILE A 236 -10.87 -11.63 -8.17
N TRP A 237 -10.70 -10.73 -9.14
CA TRP A 237 -11.74 -10.45 -10.11
C TRP A 237 -12.15 -11.72 -10.88
N GLN A 238 -11.18 -12.51 -11.33
CA GLN A 238 -11.45 -13.76 -12.06
C GLN A 238 -12.14 -14.81 -11.18
N LEU A 239 -11.77 -14.91 -9.90
CA LEU A 239 -12.43 -15.80 -8.95
C LEU A 239 -13.88 -15.37 -8.67
N SER A 240 -14.15 -14.07 -8.55
CA SER A 240 -15.50 -13.56 -8.29
C SER A 240 -16.48 -13.83 -9.43
N ILE A 241 -16.02 -13.80 -10.68
CA ILE A 241 -16.84 -14.06 -11.88
C ILE A 241 -17.21 -15.55 -11.99
N ASN A 242 -16.36 -16.46 -11.52
CA ASN A 242 -16.60 -17.90 -11.61
C ASN A 242 -17.47 -18.48 -10.48
N ILE A 243 -17.82 -17.67 -9.46
CA ILE A 243 -18.66 -18.09 -8.33
C ILE A 243 -20.13 -17.60 -8.50
N SER A 244 -20.39 -16.64 -9.39
CA SER A 244 -21.74 -16.19 -9.78
C SER A 244 -22.31 -17.01 -10.92
#